data_AF-O95292-F1
#
_entry.id   AF-O95292-F1
#
_cell.length_a   1.000
_cell.length_b   1.000
_cell.length_c   1.000
_cell.angle_alpha   90.00
_cell.angle_beta   90.00
_cell.angle_gamma   90.00
#
_symmetry.space_group_name_H-M   'P 1'
#
loop_
_entity.id
_entity.type
_entity.pdbx_description
1 polymer ?
#
loop_
_entity_poly.entity_id
_entity_poly.type
_entity_poly.pdbx_seq_one_letter_code
_entity_poly.pdbx_strand_id
1 'polypeptide(L)'
;MAKVEQVLSLEPQHELKFRGPFTDVVTTNLKLGNPTDRNVCFKVKTTAPRRYCVRPNSGIIDAGASINVSVMLQPFDYDPNEKSKHKFMVQSMFAPTDTSDMEAVWKEAKPEDLMDSKLRCVFELPAENDKPHDVEINKIISTTASKTETPIVSKSLSSSLDDTEVKKVMEECKRLQGEVQRLREENKQFKEEDGLRMRKTVQSNSPISALAPTGKEEGLSTRLLALVVLFFIVGVIIGKIAL
;
A
#
# COMPACT_ATOMS: atom_id res chain seq x y z
N MET A 1 -3.48 -19.83 -28.54
CA MET A 1 -3.40 -20.59 -27.28
C MET A 1 -4.14 -19.80 -26.21
N ALA A 2 -5.05 -20.44 -25.47
CA ALA A 2 -5.73 -19.80 -24.34
C ALA A 2 -4.73 -19.58 -23.21
N LYS A 3 -4.76 -18.41 -22.56
CA LYS A 3 -3.96 -18.18 -21.35
C LYS A 3 -4.46 -19.09 -20.23
N VAL A 4 -3.54 -19.62 -19.43
CA VAL A 4 -3.87 -20.38 -18.22
C VAL A 4 -4.63 -19.47 -17.26
N GLU A 5 -5.69 -19.99 -16.65
CA GLU A 5 -6.46 -19.27 -15.64
C GLU A 5 -5.61 -19.05 -14.39
N GLN A 6 -5.79 -17.91 -13.74
CA GLN A 6 -5.08 -17.62 -12.50
C GLN A 6 -5.45 -18.62 -11.40
N VAL A 7 -4.44 -19.26 -10.82
CA VAL A 7 -4.60 -20.18 -9.68
C VAL A 7 -4.64 -19.45 -8.33
N LEU A 8 -4.01 -18.27 -8.23
CA LEU A 8 -4.02 -17.48 -7.00
C LEU A 8 -5.40 -16.82 -6.78
N SER A 9 -5.91 -16.94 -5.57
CA SER A 9 -7.05 -16.15 -5.09
C SER A 9 -6.58 -14.74 -4.70
N LEU A 10 -7.21 -13.72 -5.27
CA LEU A 10 -6.91 -12.32 -4.99
C LEU A 10 -8.04 -11.71 -4.16
N GLU A 11 -7.71 -11.08 -3.05
CA GLU A 11 -8.65 -10.34 -2.21
C GLU A 11 -8.07 -8.95 -1.93
N PRO A 12 -8.63 -7.87 -2.52
CA PRO A 12 -9.76 -7.82 -3.46
C PRO A 12 -9.46 -8.36 -4.88
N GLN A 13 -10.48 -8.83 -5.60
CA GLN A 13 -10.32 -9.53 -6.90
C GLN A 13 -10.08 -8.60 -8.10
N HIS A 14 -10.75 -7.45 -8.15
CA HIS A 14 -10.81 -6.61 -9.36
C HIS A 14 -10.32 -5.18 -9.16
N GLU A 15 -10.41 -4.66 -7.94
CA GLU A 15 -10.17 -3.25 -7.65
C GLU A 15 -9.41 -3.06 -6.34
N LEU A 16 -8.37 -2.24 -6.36
CA LEU A 16 -7.66 -1.76 -5.19
C LEU A 16 -8.10 -0.34 -4.87
N LYS A 17 -8.77 -0.18 -3.73
CA LYS A 17 -9.26 1.10 -3.24
C LYS A 17 -8.19 1.77 -2.39
N PHE A 18 -7.90 3.02 -2.70
CA PHE A 18 -7.03 3.90 -1.92
C PHE A 18 -7.89 5.03 -1.39
N ARG A 19 -8.05 5.07 -0.07
CA ARG A 19 -8.79 6.12 0.61
C ARG A 19 -7.82 7.23 0.99
N GLY A 20 -8.12 8.44 0.54
CA GLY A 20 -7.37 9.63 0.88
C GLY A 20 -7.47 9.99 2.38
N PRO A 21 -6.84 11.08 2.80
CA PRO A 21 -6.19 12.10 1.95
C PRO A 21 -4.91 11.60 1.26
N PHE A 22 -4.66 12.09 0.04
CA PHE A 22 -3.48 11.72 -0.77
C PHE A 22 -2.25 12.62 -0.50
N THR A 23 -2.29 13.39 0.58
CA THR A 23 -1.19 14.23 1.07
C THR A 23 -0.14 13.45 1.84
N ASP A 24 -0.46 12.21 2.26
CA ASP A 24 0.45 11.27 2.91
C ASP A 24 0.35 9.89 2.23
N VAL A 25 1.20 8.96 2.63
CA VAL A 25 1.25 7.59 2.10
C VAL A 25 -0.05 6.86 2.44
N VAL A 26 -0.78 6.44 1.41
CA VAL A 26 -1.99 5.62 1.57
C VAL A 26 -1.64 4.15 1.35
N THR A 27 -1.89 3.30 2.32
CA THR A 27 -1.61 1.86 2.22
C THR A 27 -2.91 1.08 2.03
N THR A 28 -2.95 0.21 1.02
CA THR A 28 -4.01 -0.79 0.85
C THR A 28 -3.41 -2.19 0.82
N ASN A 29 -4.14 -3.18 1.31
CA ASN A 29 -3.68 -4.56 1.36
C ASN A 29 -4.29 -5.38 0.22
N LEU A 30 -3.45 -6.14 -0.47
CA LEU A 30 -3.83 -7.14 -1.44
C LEU A 30 -3.41 -8.51 -0.90
N LYS A 31 -4.38 -9.33 -0.52
CA LYS A 31 -4.13 -10.69 -0.07
C LYS A 31 -4.09 -11.62 -1.28
N LEU A 32 -3.01 -12.39 -1.38
CA LEU A 32 -2.81 -13.43 -2.38
C LEU A 32 -2.85 -14.78 -1.67
N GLY A 33 -3.86 -15.60 -1.95
CA GLY A 33 -3.97 -16.95 -1.40
C GLY A 33 -3.69 -18.00 -2.46
N ASN A 34 -2.91 -19.03 -2.12
CA ASN A 34 -2.63 -20.17 -2.97
C ASN A 34 -3.50 -21.37 -2.55
N PRO A 35 -4.63 -21.64 -3.23
CA PRO A 35 -5.48 -22.78 -2.92
C PRO A 35 -4.95 -24.10 -3.49
N THR A 36 -3.80 -24.10 -4.18
CA THR A 36 -3.24 -25.30 -4.84
C THR A 36 -2.36 -26.11 -3.89
N ASP A 37 -2.01 -27.31 -4.32
CA ASP A 37 -1.09 -28.24 -3.66
C ASP A 37 0.40 -28.01 -4.05
N ARG A 38 0.68 -26.98 -4.86
CA ARG A 38 2.04 -26.65 -5.31
C ARG A 38 2.39 -25.22 -4.94
N ASN A 39 3.69 -24.95 -4.80
CA ASN A 39 4.17 -23.60 -4.58
C ASN A 39 3.98 -22.73 -5.84
N VAL A 40 3.59 -21.48 -5.64
CA VAL A 40 3.32 -20.54 -6.73
C VAL A 40 4.18 -19.29 -6.56
N CYS A 41 5.00 -19.00 -7.55
CA CYS A 41 5.74 -17.75 -7.64
C CYS A 41 4.79 -16.63 -8.05
N PHE A 42 4.95 -15.44 -7.47
CA PHE A 42 4.20 -14.24 -7.88
C PHE A 42 5.12 -13.03 -8.08
N LYS A 43 4.67 -12.11 -8.94
CA LYS A 43 5.30 -10.83 -9.21
C LYS A 43 4.23 -9.77 -9.45
N VAL A 44 4.28 -8.68 -8.69
CA VAL A 44 3.35 -7.56 -8.79
C VAL A 44 3.96 -6.49 -9.68
N LYS A 45 3.24 -6.14 -10.76
CA LYS A 45 3.60 -5.08 -11.72
C LYS A 45 2.54 -3.99 -11.69
N THR A 46 2.93 -2.74 -11.95
CA THR A 46 2.02 -1.58 -12.00
C THR A 46 2.32 -0.70 -13.21
N THR A 47 1.32 0.01 -13.72
CA THR A 47 1.48 1.00 -14.79
C THR A 47 2.14 2.31 -14.32
N ALA A 48 2.29 2.53 -13.01
CA ALA A 48 2.86 3.75 -12.45
C ALA A 48 3.89 3.46 -11.33
N PRO A 49 5.02 2.78 -11.62
CA PRO A 49 5.97 2.33 -10.60
C PRO A 49 6.57 3.46 -9.76
N ARG A 50 6.57 4.70 -10.25
CA ARG A 50 7.03 5.87 -9.48
C ARG A 50 6.05 6.32 -8.39
N ARG A 51 4.74 6.06 -8.55
CA ARG A 51 3.70 6.46 -7.59
C ARG A 51 3.44 5.41 -6.51
N TYR A 52 3.98 4.20 -6.64
CA TYR A 52 3.66 3.09 -5.74
C TYR A 52 4.91 2.42 -5.18
N CYS A 53 4.87 2.08 -3.90
CA CYS A 53 5.78 1.15 -3.27
C CYS A 53 5.00 -0.12 -2.93
N VAL A 54 5.49 -1.29 -3.34
CA VAL A 54 4.82 -2.58 -3.13
C VAL A 54 5.73 -3.48 -2.32
N ARG A 55 5.22 -4.03 -1.22
CA ARG A 55 5.97 -4.98 -0.38
C ARG A 55 5.10 -6.16 0.07
N PRO A 56 5.53 -7.41 -0.15
CA PRO A 56 6.56 -7.83 -1.11
C PRO A 56 6.10 -7.60 -2.56
N ASN A 57 7.03 -7.24 -3.46
CA ASN A 57 6.73 -7.07 -4.89
C ASN A 57 6.82 -8.39 -5.68
N SER A 58 7.47 -9.40 -5.11
CA SER A 58 7.67 -10.73 -5.65
C SER A 58 7.98 -11.70 -4.52
N GLY A 59 7.75 -12.98 -4.77
CA GLY A 59 8.01 -14.04 -3.80
C GLY A 59 7.37 -15.35 -4.23
N ILE A 60 7.37 -16.30 -3.30
CA ILE A 60 6.76 -17.62 -3.47
C ILE A 60 5.69 -17.75 -2.39
N ILE A 61 4.54 -18.29 -2.75
CA ILE A 61 3.46 -18.62 -1.82
C ILE A 61 3.39 -20.15 -1.76
N ASP A 62 3.59 -20.70 -0.57
CA ASP A 62 3.52 -22.14 -0.36
C ASP A 62 2.11 -22.68 -0.64
N ALA A 63 2.02 -23.99 -0.90
CA ALA A 63 0.75 -24.69 -1.06
C ALA A 63 -0.17 -24.45 0.15
N GLY A 64 -1.41 -24.02 -0.09
CA GLY A 64 -2.40 -23.69 0.95
C GLY A 64 -2.13 -22.40 1.73
N ALA A 65 -1.03 -21.69 1.50
CA ALA A 65 -0.67 -20.48 2.22
C ALA A 65 -1.30 -19.21 1.62
N SER A 66 -1.26 -18.11 2.37
CA SER A 66 -1.64 -16.78 1.90
C SER A 66 -0.61 -15.75 2.34
N ILE A 67 -0.42 -14.71 1.51
CA ILE A 67 0.47 -13.59 1.80
C ILE A 67 -0.27 -12.27 1.63
N ASN A 68 0.03 -11.30 2.50
CA ASN A 68 -0.47 -9.94 2.38
C ASN A 68 0.57 -9.07 1.68
N VAL A 69 0.17 -8.49 0.54
CA VAL A 69 0.96 -7.51 -0.20
C VAL A 69 0.47 -6.11 0.17
N SER A 70 1.33 -5.32 0.81
CA SER A 70 1.07 -3.92 1.11
C SER A 70 1.41 -3.06 -0.09
N VAL A 71 0.38 -2.40 -0.65
CA VAL A 71 0.50 -1.46 -1.75
C VAL A 71 0.38 -0.04 -1.20
N MET A 72 1.51 0.65 -1.15
CA MET A 72 1.64 2.00 -0.62
C MET A 72 1.65 3.02 -1.77
N LEU A 73 0.62 3.83 -1.87
CA LEU A 73 0.54 4.96 -2.78
C LEU A 73 1.31 6.15 -2.20
N GLN A 74 2.27 6.69 -2.95
CA GLN A 74 3.04 7.86 -2.56
C GLN A 74 2.16 9.12 -2.63
N PRO A 75 2.44 10.14 -1.79
CA PRO A 75 1.71 11.40 -1.80
C PRO A 75 1.76 12.06 -3.19
N PHE A 76 0.65 12.68 -3.58
CA PHE A 76 0.56 13.46 -4.82
C PHE A 76 -0.60 14.46 -4.76
N ASP A 77 -0.53 15.49 -5.60
CA ASP A 77 -1.62 16.44 -5.77
C ASP A 77 -2.77 15.76 -6.51
N TYR A 78 -3.80 15.35 -5.77
CA TYR A 78 -4.97 14.68 -6.32
C TYR A 78 -5.88 15.67 -7.05
N ASP A 79 -6.05 15.47 -8.35
CA ASP A 79 -7.07 16.15 -9.15
C ASP A 79 -8.30 15.22 -9.33
N PRO A 80 -9.47 15.55 -8.78
CA PRO A 80 -10.71 14.79 -8.98
C PRO A 80 -11.11 14.64 -10.46
N ASN A 81 -10.67 15.56 -11.33
CA ASN A 81 -10.91 15.49 -12.77
C ASN A 81 -10.00 14.45 -13.46
N GLU A 82 -8.85 14.14 -12.85
CA GLU A 82 -7.96 13.07 -13.30
C GLU A 82 -8.52 11.72 -12.83
N LYS A 83 -9.38 11.12 -13.69
CA LYS A 83 -9.77 9.71 -13.51
C LYS A 83 -8.51 8.87 -13.50
N SER A 84 -8.10 8.42 -12.32
CA SER A 84 -6.86 7.68 -12.17
C SER A 84 -6.97 6.33 -12.88
N LYS A 85 -6.15 6.14 -13.93
CA LYS A 85 -6.19 4.94 -14.80
C LYS A 85 -5.14 3.90 -14.42
N HIS A 86 -4.60 3.97 -13.21
CA HIS A 86 -3.55 3.03 -12.80
C HIS A 86 -4.10 1.60 -12.73
N LYS A 87 -3.27 0.66 -13.17
CA LYS A 87 -3.58 -0.77 -13.15
C LYS A 87 -2.44 -1.52 -12.47
N PHE A 88 -2.82 -2.51 -11.68
CA PHE A 88 -1.91 -3.51 -11.15
C PHE A 88 -2.10 -4.82 -11.92
N MET A 89 -1.02 -5.57 -12.02
CA MET A 89 -1.01 -6.90 -12.59
C MET A 89 -0.24 -7.83 -11.65
N VAL A 90 -0.91 -8.85 -11.15
CA VAL A 90 -0.30 -9.97 -10.43
C VAL A 90 -0.01 -11.04 -11.46
N GLN A 91 1.28 -11.24 -11.73
CA GLN A 91 1.76 -12.32 -12.57
C GLN A 91 2.18 -13.48 -11.68
N SER A 92 1.84 -14.70 -12.07
CA SER A 92 2.12 -15.91 -11.32
C SER A 92 2.50 -17.06 -12.23
N MET A 93 3.17 -18.04 -11.65
CA MET A 93 3.57 -19.30 -12.30
C MET A 93 3.81 -20.35 -11.22
N PHE A 94 3.66 -21.62 -11.55
CA PHE A 94 4.06 -22.69 -10.63
C PHE A 94 5.58 -22.61 -10.40
N ALA A 95 5.98 -22.72 -9.14
CA ALA A 95 7.40 -22.71 -8.79
C ALA A 95 8.06 -23.99 -9.34
N PRO A 96 9.17 -23.88 -10.09
CA PRO A 96 9.94 -25.06 -10.49
C PRO A 96 10.58 -25.70 -9.25
N THR A 97 10.91 -26.98 -9.36
CA THR A 97 11.54 -27.76 -8.27
C THR A 97 12.82 -27.10 -7.75
N ASP A 98 13.56 -26.42 -8.63
CA ASP A 98 14.77 -25.68 -8.30
C ASP A 98 14.45 -24.18 -8.17
N THR A 99 13.94 -23.76 -7.01
CA THR A 99 13.54 -22.35 -6.77
C THR A 99 14.71 -21.45 -6.30
N SER A 100 15.95 -21.80 -6.59
CA SER A 100 17.13 -21.09 -6.06
C SER A 100 17.32 -19.68 -6.61
N ASP A 101 16.94 -19.45 -7.88
CA ASP A 101 17.08 -18.14 -8.53
C ASP A 101 15.75 -17.68 -9.14
N MET A 102 15.00 -16.86 -8.40
CA MET A 102 13.75 -16.26 -8.87
C MET A 102 13.92 -15.47 -10.18
N GLU A 103 15.07 -14.87 -10.43
CA GLU A 103 15.28 -14.10 -11.67
C GLU A 103 15.39 -15.01 -12.89
N ALA A 104 16.12 -16.12 -12.77
CA ALA A 104 16.19 -17.16 -13.80
C ALA A 104 14.81 -17.77 -14.07
N VAL A 105 14.06 -18.08 -13.00
CA VAL A 105 12.70 -18.62 -13.07
C VAL A 105 11.79 -17.74 -13.95
N TRP A 106 11.84 -16.41 -13.80
CA TRP A 106 11.06 -15.50 -14.64
C TRP A 106 11.59 -15.34 -16.07
N LYS A 107 12.89 -15.60 -16.33
CA LYS A 107 13.49 -15.52 -17.68
C LYS A 107 13.22 -16.79 -18.50
N GLU A 108 13.20 -17.95 -17.85
CA GLU A 108 12.98 -19.25 -18.46
C GLU A 108 11.49 -19.60 -18.58
N ALA A 109 10.62 -18.94 -17.80
CA ALA A 109 9.19 -19.14 -17.85
C ALA A 109 8.63 -18.89 -19.26
N LYS A 110 7.96 -19.90 -19.81
CA LYS A 110 7.32 -19.78 -21.11
C LYS A 110 6.04 -18.95 -21.00
N PRO A 111 5.64 -18.18 -22.02
CA PRO A 111 4.42 -17.37 -21.99
C PRO A 111 3.14 -18.17 -21.69
N GLU A 112 3.13 -19.46 -22.01
CA GLU A 112 2.05 -20.40 -21.69
C GLU A 112 1.94 -20.78 -20.22
N ASP A 113 3.03 -20.72 -19.45
CA ASP A 113 3.04 -21.06 -18.00
C ASP A 113 2.70 -19.84 -17.13
N LEU A 114 2.70 -18.64 -17.72
CA LEU A 114 2.41 -17.38 -17.04
C LEU A 114 0.91 -17.13 -16.93
N MET A 115 0.47 -16.92 -15.70
CA MET A 115 -0.88 -16.53 -15.35
C MET A 115 -0.89 -15.06 -14.94
N ASP A 116 -1.85 -14.28 -15.42
CA ASP A 116 -1.93 -12.84 -15.13
C ASP A 116 -3.31 -12.47 -14.59
N SER A 117 -3.35 -11.68 -13.50
CA SER A 117 -4.58 -11.07 -12.98
C SER A 117 -4.43 -9.57 -12.89
N LYS A 118 -5.44 -8.82 -13.37
CA LYS A 118 -5.39 -7.36 -13.45
C LYS A 118 -6.36 -6.74 -12.45
N LEU A 119 -5.88 -5.76 -11.71
CA LEU A 119 -6.67 -4.96 -10.78
C LEU A 119 -6.67 -3.49 -11.22
N ARG A 120 -7.79 -2.80 -11.04
CA ARG A 120 -7.92 -1.35 -11.26
C ARG A 120 -7.68 -0.62 -9.95
N CYS A 121 -7.01 0.53 -10.00
CA CYS A 121 -6.94 1.40 -8.82
C CYS A 121 -8.14 2.34 -8.79
N VAL A 122 -8.78 2.45 -7.64
CA VAL A 122 -9.87 3.39 -7.38
C VAL A 122 -9.42 4.31 -6.25
N PHE A 123 -9.50 5.61 -6.48
CA PHE A 123 -9.12 6.63 -5.50
C PHE A 123 -10.39 7.24 -4.93
N GLU A 124 -10.62 7.02 -3.64
CA GLU A 124 -11.76 7.53 -2.89
C GLU A 124 -11.26 8.63 -1.96
N LEU A 125 -11.85 9.83 -2.00
CA LEU A 125 -11.66 10.80 -0.93
C LEU A 125 -12.61 10.45 0.21
N PRO A 126 -12.21 10.59 1.48
CA PRO A 126 -13.15 10.48 2.58
C PRO A 126 -14.23 11.55 2.40
N ALA A 127 -15.47 11.13 2.16
CA ALA A 127 -16.59 12.04 2.25
C ALA A 127 -16.75 12.41 3.73
N GLU A 128 -16.99 13.67 4.04
CA GLU A 128 -17.15 14.17 5.41
C GLU A 128 -18.41 13.60 6.13
N ASN A 129 -19.05 12.56 5.59
CA ASN A 129 -20.39 12.13 5.96
C ASN A 129 -20.58 10.61 6.21
N ASP A 130 -19.52 9.79 6.27
CA ASP A 130 -19.63 8.38 6.67
C ASP A 130 -19.74 8.24 8.21
N LYS A 131 -20.90 8.63 8.75
CA LYS A 131 -21.34 8.10 10.05
C LYS A 131 -21.81 6.65 9.83
N PRO A 132 -21.31 5.66 10.59
CA PRO A 132 -21.83 4.30 10.51
C PRO A 132 -23.26 4.26 11.05
N HIS A 133 -24.24 4.13 10.16
CA HIS A 133 -25.63 3.79 10.50
C HIS A 133 -25.76 2.26 10.55
N ASP A 134 -25.82 1.73 11.77
CA ASP A 134 -26.40 0.43 12.17
C ASP A 134 -26.34 0.48 13.71
N VAL A 135 -27.42 0.43 14.50
CA VAL A 135 -28.34 -0.69 14.67
C VAL A 135 -29.65 -0.18 15.30
N GLU A 136 -30.75 -0.54 14.66
CA GLU A 136 -32.15 -0.50 15.09
C GLU A 136 -32.39 -1.32 16.38
N ILE A 137 -33.06 -0.79 17.41
CA ILE A 137 -33.89 -1.55 18.38
C ILE A 137 -34.82 -0.57 19.15
N ASN A 138 -36.10 -0.64 18.79
CA ASN A 138 -37.32 -0.64 19.63
C ASN A 138 -37.53 0.50 20.66
N LYS A 139 -38.52 1.38 20.43
CA LYS A 139 -39.94 1.25 20.85
C LYS A 139 -40.03 1.10 22.37
N ILE A 140 -40.65 2.02 23.12
CA ILE A 140 -42.03 1.87 23.64
C ILE A 140 -42.29 2.98 24.70
N ILE A 141 -43.34 3.82 24.49
CA ILE A 141 -44.35 4.27 25.50
C ILE A 141 -43.82 5.23 26.62
N SER A 142 -44.38 6.39 26.98
CA SER A 142 -45.72 6.95 26.84
C SER A 142 -45.79 8.37 27.43
N THR A 143 -46.68 9.21 26.86
CA THR A 143 -47.70 10.09 27.50
C THR A 143 -47.39 10.72 28.88
N THR A 144 -47.67 12.00 29.17
CA THR A 144 -49.01 12.62 29.15
C THR A 144 -48.96 14.14 29.47
N ALA A 145 -49.75 14.93 28.72
CA ALA A 145 -50.47 16.20 28.96
C ALA A 145 -50.12 17.09 30.20
N SER A 146 -50.11 18.44 30.09
CA SER A 146 -51.34 19.26 29.98
C SER A 146 -51.07 20.78 29.78
N LYS A 147 -51.86 21.42 28.87
CA LYS A 147 -52.57 22.74 29.02
C LYS A 147 -51.73 24.04 29.23
N THR A 148 -51.86 25.20 28.55
CA THR A 148 -52.98 25.88 27.84
C THR A 148 -52.50 27.22 27.19
N GLU A 149 -53.10 27.59 26.03
CA GLU A 149 -53.36 28.94 25.42
C GLU A 149 -52.30 29.85 24.71
N THR A 150 -52.39 29.80 23.36
CA THR A 150 -52.51 30.90 22.35
C THR A 150 -51.30 31.73 21.83
N PRO A 151 -51.29 32.09 20.51
CA PRO A 151 -50.06 32.07 19.69
C PRO A 151 -49.73 33.36 18.91
N ILE A 152 -48.46 33.79 18.84
CA ILE A 152 -47.96 34.75 17.81
C ILE A 152 -46.45 34.51 17.49
N VAL A 153 -46.18 34.04 16.27
CA VAL A 153 -45.03 34.29 15.36
C VAL A 153 -43.59 34.37 15.96
N SER A 154 -42.70 33.43 15.59
CA SER A 154 -41.34 33.65 15.01
C SER A 154 -40.36 32.47 15.21
N LYS A 155 -39.80 31.96 14.10
CA LYS A 155 -38.42 31.48 13.89
C LYS A 155 -37.61 30.90 15.08
N SER A 156 -37.23 29.62 14.97
CA SER A 156 -35.85 29.11 14.84
C SER A 156 -35.76 27.65 15.28
N LEU A 157 -35.39 26.75 14.35
CA LEU A 157 -34.96 25.39 14.70
C LEU A 157 -33.46 25.45 14.99
N SER A 158 -33.09 25.44 16.26
CA SER A 158 -31.76 25.10 16.75
C SER A 158 -31.86 23.81 17.54
N SER A 159 -31.49 22.69 16.92
CA SER A 159 -31.30 21.42 17.62
C SER A 159 -29.98 21.49 18.39
N SER A 160 -30.08 21.78 19.68
CA SER A 160 -28.99 21.69 20.65
C SER A 160 -28.48 20.25 20.67
N LEU A 161 -27.23 20.04 20.28
CA LEU A 161 -26.48 18.81 20.52
C LEU A 161 -26.25 18.69 22.03
N ASP A 162 -26.48 17.50 22.59
CA ASP A 162 -26.26 17.21 24.00
C ASP A 162 -24.77 17.38 24.34
N ASP A 163 -24.45 18.37 25.19
CA ASP A 163 -23.09 18.68 25.67
C ASP A 163 -22.34 17.47 26.25
N THR A 164 -23.08 16.45 26.71
CA THR A 164 -22.52 15.22 27.28
C THR A 164 -21.87 14.33 26.21
N GLU A 165 -22.47 14.21 25.02
CA GLU A 165 -21.90 13.41 23.93
C GLU A 165 -20.67 14.09 23.34
N VAL A 166 -20.73 15.42 23.15
CA VAL A 166 -19.58 16.21 22.68
C VAL A 166 -18.41 16.07 23.64
N LYS A 167 -18.66 16.12 24.95
CA LYS A 167 -17.61 15.92 25.97
C LYS A 167 -17.00 14.52 25.91
N LYS A 168 -17.81 13.47 25.76
CA LYS A 168 -17.32 12.08 25.65
C LYS A 168 -16.47 11.90 24.38
N VAL A 169 -16.92 12.45 23.24
CA VAL A 169 -16.17 12.40 21.98
C VAL A 169 -14.86 13.18 22.10
N MET A 170 -14.85 14.32 22.79
CA MET A 170 -13.64 15.11 23.02
C MET A 170 -12.64 14.38 23.93
N GLU A 171 -13.11 13.70 24.97
CA GLU A 171 -12.27 12.88 25.85
C GLU A 171 -11.67 11.68 25.11
N GLU A 172 -12.45 10.97 24.29
CA GLU A 172 -11.96 9.88 23.42
C GLU A 172 -10.97 10.38 22.37
N CYS A 173 -11.24 11.53 21.73
CA CYS A 173 -10.34 12.11 20.75
C CYS A 173 -8.99 12.50 21.39
N LYS A 174 -9.02 13.02 22.62
CA LYS A 174 -7.82 13.33 23.40
C LYS A 174 -7.06 12.07 23.83
N ARG A 175 -7.76 11.01 24.22
CA ARG A 175 -7.19 9.70 24.56
C ARG A 175 -6.48 9.08 23.36
N LEU A 176 -7.16 9.02 22.22
CA LEU A 176 -6.63 8.49 20.96
C LEU A 176 -5.43 9.30 20.46
N GLN A 177 -5.47 10.63 20.59
CA GLN A 177 -4.33 11.48 20.22
C GLN A 177 -3.09 11.17 21.06
N GLY A 178 -3.25 10.92 22.37
CA GLY A 178 -2.16 10.48 23.25
C GLY A 178 -1.63 9.08 22.88
N GLU A 179 -2.52 8.16 22.52
CA GLU A 179 -2.13 6.81 22.10
C GLU A 179 -1.36 6.81 20.77
N VAL A 180 -1.80 7.61 19.79
CA VAL A 180 -1.08 7.82 18.52
C VAL A 180 0.30 8.43 18.76
N GLN A 181 0.43 9.38 19.69
CA GLN A 181 1.72 9.96 20.03
C GLN A 181 2.65 8.94 20.69
N ARG A 182 2.13 8.14 21.63
CA ARG A 182 2.87 7.03 22.25
C ARG A 182 3.33 5.99 21.22
N LEU A 183 2.46 5.55 20.31
CA LEU A 183 2.80 4.58 19.26
C LEU A 183 3.83 5.13 18.27
N ARG A 184 3.83 6.45 18.00
CA ARG A 184 4.87 7.11 17.20
C ARG A 184 6.21 7.13 17.92
N GLU A 185 6.22 7.36 19.23
CA GLU A 185 7.43 7.31 20.06
C GLU A 185 7.98 5.88 20.18
N GLU A 186 7.11 4.88 20.38
CA GLU A 186 7.48 3.46 20.38
C GLU A 186 8.05 3.03 19.02
N ASN A 187 7.41 3.40 17.90
CA ASN A 187 7.95 3.12 16.56
C ASN A 187 9.29 3.81 16.30
N LYS A 188 9.48 5.03 16.83
CA LYS A 188 10.76 5.74 16.73
C LYS A 188 11.85 4.99 17.53
N GLN A 189 11.54 4.52 18.74
CA GLN A 189 12.46 3.71 19.54
C GLN A 189 12.80 2.38 18.86
N PHE A 190 11.82 1.67 18.29
CA PHE A 190 12.10 0.45 17.51
C PHE A 190 13.03 0.72 16.33
N LYS A 191 12.85 1.85 15.62
CA LYS A 191 13.72 2.24 14.52
C LYS A 191 15.15 2.60 14.97
N GLU A 192 15.30 3.09 16.20
CA GLU A 192 16.60 3.42 16.80
C GLU A 192 17.30 2.17 17.37
N GLU A 193 16.57 1.26 18.03
CA GLU A 193 17.12 0.00 18.55
C GLU A 193 17.61 -0.93 17.43
N ASP A 194 16.88 -1.03 16.32
CA ASP A 194 17.31 -1.86 15.18
C ASP A 194 18.51 -1.25 14.44
N GLY A 195 18.59 0.09 14.43
CA GLY A 195 19.75 0.83 13.92
C GLY A 195 21.03 0.59 14.74
N LEU A 196 20.91 0.40 16.07
CA LEU A 196 22.05 0.08 16.93
C LEU A 196 22.47 -1.40 16.88
N ARG A 197 21.55 -2.35 16.62
CA ARG A 197 21.90 -3.77 16.42
C ARG A 197 22.63 -4.01 15.09
N MET A 198 22.28 -3.29 14.03
CA MET A 198 22.96 -3.41 12.74
C MET A 198 24.38 -2.82 12.73
N ARG A 199 24.71 -1.90 13.65
CA ARG A 199 26.06 -1.32 13.75
C ARG A 199 27.02 -2.14 14.62
N LYS A 200 26.52 -3.03 15.49
CA LYS A 200 27.36 -3.84 16.39
C LYS A 200 27.79 -5.19 15.82
N THR A 201 27.15 -5.66 14.76
CA THR A 201 27.43 -6.98 14.15
C THR A 201 28.57 -6.96 13.12
N VAL A 202 29.20 -5.80 12.88
CA VAL A 202 30.32 -5.65 11.92
C VAL A 202 31.70 -5.56 12.61
N GLN A 203 31.79 -5.61 13.95
CA GLN A 203 33.04 -5.29 14.67
C GLN A 203 33.58 -6.33 15.65
N SER A 204 33.10 -7.58 15.64
CA SER A 204 33.70 -8.65 16.45
C SER A 204 33.61 -9.99 15.74
N ASN A 205 34.70 -10.37 15.06
CA ASN A 205 35.32 -11.71 15.08
C ASN A 205 36.28 -11.89 13.89
N SER A 206 37.56 -12.09 14.20
CA SER A 206 38.65 -12.48 13.30
C SER A 206 39.47 -13.57 14.01
N PRO A 207 40.33 -14.38 13.34
CA PRO A 207 40.45 -14.73 11.92
C PRO A 207 40.50 -16.27 11.70
N ILE A 208 40.46 -16.79 10.47
CA ILE A 208 41.19 -18.00 9.99
C ILE A 208 40.90 -18.27 8.49
N SER A 209 41.99 -18.43 7.74
CA SER A 209 42.17 -19.12 6.44
C SER A 209 41.59 -18.57 5.11
N ALA A 210 42.47 -17.84 4.42
CA ALA A 210 43.13 -18.22 3.16
C ALA A 210 42.37 -18.29 1.80
N LEU A 211 43.02 -17.62 0.82
CA LEU A 211 43.04 -17.79 -0.65
C LEU A 211 42.10 -16.97 -1.57
N ALA A 212 42.54 -15.74 -1.91
CA ALA A 212 42.88 -15.18 -3.24
C ALA A 212 41.83 -15.14 -4.42
N PRO A 213 42.03 -14.33 -5.50
CA PRO A 213 41.36 -13.02 -5.65
C PRO A 213 40.70 -12.76 -7.04
N THR A 214 40.15 -11.54 -7.21
CA THR A 214 39.92 -10.75 -8.46
C THR A 214 38.46 -10.45 -8.84
N GLY A 215 38.17 -9.17 -9.13
CA GLY A 215 36.89 -8.72 -9.69
C GLY A 215 36.67 -7.22 -9.63
N LYS A 216 37.33 -6.45 -10.50
CA LYS A 216 37.19 -4.98 -10.63
C LYS A 216 35.87 -4.64 -11.35
N GLU A 217 34.76 -4.51 -10.63
CA GLU A 217 33.43 -4.30 -11.28
C GLU A 217 32.81 -2.92 -11.00
N GLU A 218 33.29 -2.20 -9.97
CA GLU A 218 32.63 -0.97 -9.52
C GLU A 218 32.88 0.25 -10.45
N GLY A 219 33.97 0.27 -11.21
CA GLY A 219 34.32 1.40 -12.08
C GLY A 219 33.55 1.48 -13.40
N LEU A 220 33.05 0.35 -13.91
CA LEU A 220 32.33 0.30 -15.19
C LEU A 220 30.91 0.86 -15.06
N SER A 221 30.23 0.56 -13.96
CA SER A 221 28.89 1.09 -13.66
C SER A 221 28.88 2.61 -13.47
N THR A 222 29.90 3.18 -12.82
CA THR A 222 30.00 4.64 -12.67
C THR A 222 30.29 5.33 -14.00
N ARG A 223 31.13 4.74 -14.86
CA ARG A 223 31.42 5.26 -16.20
C ARG A 223 30.19 5.22 -17.12
N LEU A 224 29.43 4.13 -17.08
CA LEU A 224 28.18 4.00 -17.82
C LEU A 224 27.13 5.03 -17.36
N LEU A 225 26.97 5.20 -16.04
CA LEU A 225 26.04 6.19 -15.50
C LEU A 225 26.43 7.63 -15.91
N ALA A 226 27.73 7.96 -15.88
CA ALA A 226 28.24 9.25 -16.32
C ALA A 226 27.97 9.51 -17.82
N LEU A 227 28.12 8.49 -18.68
CA LEU A 227 27.82 8.62 -20.11
C LEU A 227 26.33 8.85 -20.36
N VAL A 228 25.44 8.14 -19.66
CA VAL A 228 23.98 8.32 -19.78
C VAL A 228 23.58 9.76 -19.41
N VAL A 229 24.14 10.30 -18.33
CA VAL A 229 23.90 11.70 -17.92
C VAL A 229 24.42 12.68 -18.97
N LEU A 230 25.61 12.45 -19.54
CA LEU A 230 26.18 13.31 -20.58
C LEU A 230 25.30 13.34 -21.83
N PHE A 231 24.83 12.18 -22.33
CA PHE A 231 23.94 12.11 -23.48
C PHE A 231 22.59 12.82 -23.23
N PHE A 232 22.07 12.73 -22.01
CA PHE A 232 20.84 13.44 -21.64
C PHE A 232 21.03 14.97 -21.70
N ILE A 233 22.14 15.48 -21.15
CA ILE A 233 22.46 16.92 -21.17
C ILE A 233 22.65 17.39 -22.62
N VAL A 234 23.41 16.66 -23.43
CA VAL A 234 23.63 16.99 -24.85
C VAL A 234 22.31 16.97 -25.62
N GLY A 235 21.44 15.98 -25.38
CA GLY A 235 20.12 15.90 -26.02
C GLY A 235 19.21 17.08 -25.66
N VAL A 236 19.21 17.52 -24.39
CA VAL A 236 18.45 18.70 -23.95
C VAL A 236 18.99 19.99 -24.58
N ILE A 237 20.31 20.13 -24.70
CA ILE A 237 20.95 21.30 -25.32
C ILE A 237 20.62 21.34 -26.82
N ILE A 238 20.80 20.23 -27.55
CA ILE A 238 20.48 20.15 -28.99
C ILE A 238 18.98 20.39 -29.22
N GLY A 239 18.12 19.81 -28.39
CA GLY A 239 16.67 20.02 -28.47
C GLY A 239 16.25 21.47 -28.24
N LYS A 240 17.01 22.25 -27.46
CA LYS A 240 16.78 23.68 -27.25
C LYS A 240 17.36 24.59 -28.34
N ILE A 241 18.32 24.11 -29.13
CA ILE A 241 18.95 24.88 -30.23
C ILE A 241 18.25 24.58 -31.56
N ALA A 242 17.63 23.40 -31.69
CA ALA A 242 16.89 22.99 -32.88
C ALA A 242 15.40 23.41 -32.90
N LEU A 243 14.91 24.08 -31.84
CA LEU A 243 13.58 24.69 -31.73
C LEU A 243 13.72 26.21 -31.68
#